data_AF-A0A7X8HZ45-F1
#
_entry.id   AF-A0A7X8HZ45-F1
#
_cell.length_a   1.000
_cell.length_b   1.000
_cell.length_c   1.000
_cell.angle_alpha   90.00
_cell.angle_beta   90.00
_cell.angle_gamma   90.00
#
_symmetry.space_group_name_H-M   'P 1'
#
loop_
_entity.id
_entity.type
_entity.pdbx_description
1 polymer ?
#
loop_
_entity_poly.entity_id
_entity_poly.type
_entity_poly.pdbx_seq_one_letter_code
_entity_poly.pdbx_strand_id
1 'polypeptide(L)'
;MKNETIKNKVKVFISSRESSLDADGKTVHYERYRYVRRTIKELLEETNMAQVYVRELEGTAGTQPITNEYLCALHEQDICIFIIDNEDDKEKHAAGVVKEYGEAKRQEKKMMFVFCDEFSKANTQIAKEVKNPSGPTCITAHTFDEIPYIVYNSVINDIINIYKNYCYPTQQDIDLNFEVSIQPSQIMLNSRSKRFKLNEYPILQNAMNSLMGIKETAPAVDPYDTLCADIFSFIMFRCDYDVNKLKAFEEEILKIHDENYHEVFKKRTSAFKHYLLGDKEKCYDLLQEAHSKAEEISTFPNWLLLDILIDLRNIEDSIAKESNEFIIESPWQKEILSNSETVYYPLLDRYVENHYKSIDKFLRKHETDSPYTTRLGNQVDSLFKSCFAAFAIAVSNVSITQMLCVRERLIAAFSAICRIYNAPSQFAELICLLITEGNDKDLKKHIDALGYAQNISAFNAFDARNILDAVLRIPQKEHRAYATIILFHHFGYYFSDDDYALISSKINEIISDFLNNEKYTKNFIDALTKAIGENIRRINANDIVDYIIQFTKFDTPYVKGVDRLY
;
A
#
# COMPACT_ATOMS: atom_id res chain seq x y z
N MET A 1 36.89 9.02 18.65
CA MET A 1 36.10 9.24 17.41
C MET A 1 34.63 9.33 17.78
N LYS A 2 33.95 10.43 17.41
CA LYS A 2 32.49 10.59 17.20
C LYS A 2 31.53 10.02 18.27
N ASN A 3 31.52 10.56 19.49
CA ASN A 3 30.50 10.20 20.49
C ASN A 3 29.10 10.83 20.20
N GLU A 4 29.02 11.72 19.21
CA GLU A 4 27.82 12.54 18.91
C GLU A 4 27.18 12.27 17.53
N THR A 5 27.65 11.28 16.74
CA THR A 5 27.08 11.04 15.40
C THR A 5 25.70 10.37 15.41
N ILE A 6 25.38 9.61 16.46
CA ILE A 6 24.09 8.89 16.58
C ILE A 6 23.26 9.63 17.63
N LYS A 7 22.14 10.22 17.19
CA LYS A 7 21.28 11.06 18.05
C LYS A 7 20.41 10.25 19.01
N ASN A 8 19.98 9.06 18.62
CA ASN A 8 19.10 8.20 19.42
C ASN A 8 19.80 6.86 19.67
N LYS A 9 20.30 6.65 20.90
CA LYS A 9 20.96 5.42 21.35
C LYS A 9 19.98 4.56 22.14
N VAL A 10 20.16 3.24 22.09
CA VAL A 10 19.39 2.31 22.93
C VAL A 10 19.79 2.53 24.40
N LYS A 11 18.82 2.89 25.23
CA LYS A 11 19.03 3.18 26.64
C LYS A 11 18.91 1.89 27.48
N VAL A 12 19.95 1.56 28.22
CA VAL A 12 20.06 0.28 28.95
C VAL A 12 20.19 0.52 30.45
N PHE A 13 19.30 -0.05 31.24
CA PHE A 13 19.41 -0.13 32.71
C PHE A 13 20.15 -1.41 33.11
N ILE A 14 21.12 -1.34 34.04
CA ILE A 14 21.72 -2.55 34.63
C ILE A 14 21.40 -2.62 36.13
N SER A 15 20.66 -3.67 36.50
CA SER A 15 20.30 -4.02 37.88
C SER A 15 21.12 -5.22 38.35
N SER A 16 21.66 -5.13 39.56
CA SER A 16 22.26 -6.26 40.28
C SER A 16 22.47 -5.94 41.75
N ARG A 17 22.85 -6.96 42.51
CA ARG A 17 23.18 -6.80 43.93
C ARG A 17 24.37 -5.84 44.11
N GLU A 18 24.25 -4.94 45.07
CA GLU A 18 25.28 -3.92 45.37
C GLU A 18 25.94 -4.16 46.71
N SER A 19 25.18 -4.66 47.68
CA SER A 19 25.66 -4.91 49.04
C SER A 19 24.84 -5.98 49.77
N SER A 20 25.41 -6.52 50.83
CA SER A 20 24.73 -7.33 51.85
C SER A 20 25.00 -6.79 53.24
N LEU A 21 24.28 -7.30 54.25
CA LEU A 21 24.61 -7.08 55.65
C LEU A 21 25.43 -8.28 56.15
N ASP A 22 26.53 -8.00 56.84
CA ASP A 22 27.28 -9.05 57.54
C ASP A 22 26.56 -9.48 58.84
N ALA A 23 27.12 -10.48 59.53
CA ALA A 23 26.56 -11.02 60.77
C ALA A 23 26.46 -9.97 61.90
N ASP A 24 27.20 -8.87 61.81
CA ASP A 24 27.23 -7.77 62.77
C ASP A 24 26.35 -6.57 62.32
N GLY A 25 25.64 -6.70 61.20
CA GLY A 25 24.74 -5.67 60.67
C GLY A 25 25.45 -4.54 59.91
N LYS A 26 26.72 -4.70 59.53
CA LYS A 26 27.44 -3.74 58.68
C LYS A 26 27.23 -4.05 57.21
N THR A 27 27.19 -2.99 56.39
CA THR A 27 27.05 -3.11 54.94
C THR A 27 28.38 -3.52 54.29
N VAL A 28 28.37 -4.64 53.58
CA VAL A 28 29.48 -5.13 52.76
C VAL A 28 29.13 -4.91 51.30
N HIS A 29 29.97 -4.18 50.57
CA HIS A 29 29.79 -3.92 49.14
C HIS A 29 30.40 -5.04 48.29
N TYR A 30 29.66 -5.49 47.28
CA TYR A 30 30.16 -6.49 46.35
C TYR A 30 30.89 -5.84 45.17
N GLU A 31 32.20 -5.66 45.30
CA GLU A 31 33.04 -5.06 44.25
C GLU A 31 32.97 -5.83 42.92
N ARG A 32 32.80 -7.16 42.94
CA ARG A 32 32.69 -7.99 41.71
C ARG A 32 31.57 -7.52 40.78
N TYR A 33 30.39 -7.20 41.32
CA TYR A 33 29.28 -6.71 40.50
C TYR A 33 29.54 -5.31 39.96
N ARG A 34 30.22 -4.46 40.73
CA ARG A 34 30.61 -3.12 40.29
C ARG A 34 31.55 -3.18 39.08
N TYR A 35 32.54 -4.09 39.11
CA TYR A 35 33.41 -4.31 37.96
C TYR A 35 32.60 -4.79 36.74
N VAL A 36 31.75 -5.80 36.90
CA VAL A 36 30.89 -6.31 35.81
C VAL A 36 30.01 -5.21 35.20
N ARG A 37 29.34 -4.40 36.02
CA ARG A 37 28.49 -3.28 35.52
C ARG A 37 29.30 -2.24 34.74
N ARG A 38 30.50 -1.88 35.22
CA ARG A 38 31.40 -0.94 34.52
C ARG A 38 31.87 -1.50 33.18
N THR A 39 32.31 -2.76 33.16
CA THR A 39 32.75 -3.42 31.92
C THR A 39 31.61 -3.50 30.90
N ILE A 40 30.39 -3.82 31.32
CA ILE A 40 29.23 -3.83 30.42
C ILE A 40 28.96 -2.44 29.86
N LYS A 41 28.97 -1.40 30.70
CA LYS A 41 28.80 0.00 30.26
C LYS A 41 29.84 0.38 29.21
N GLU A 42 31.11 0.11 29.47
CA GLU A 42 32.21 0.39 28.54
C GLU A 42 32.01 -0.36 27.20
N LEU A 43 31.79 -1.68 27.24
CA LEU A 43 31.60 -2.49 26.03
C LEU A 43 30.41 -2.03 25.18
N LEU A 44 29.28 -1.69 25.80
CA LEU A 44 28.07 -1.26 25.08
C LEU A 44 28.19 0.18 24.57
N GLU A 45 28.76 1.10 25.33
CA GLU A 45 28.93 2.49 24.91
C GLU A 45 30.01 2.65 23.83
N GLU A 46 31.03 1.79 23.80
CA GLU A 46 32.04 1.71 22.73
C GLU A 46 31.43 1.44 21.35
N THR A 47 30.29 0.74 21.28
CA THR A 47 29.57 0.51 20.02
C THR A 47 28.97 1.79 19.44
N ASN A 48 28.83 2.85 20.26
CA ASN A 48 28.10 4.08 19.97
C ASN A 48 26.59 3.88 19.69
N MET A 49 26.07 2.65 19.83
CA MET A 49 24.66 2.31 19.60
C MET A 49 23.82 2.34 20.88
N ALA A 50 24.46 2.18 22.04
CA ALA A 50 23.80 2.14 23.34
C ALA A 50 24.31 3.24 24.29
N GLN A 51 23.47 3.60 25.25
CA GLN A 51 23.78 4.45 26.40
C GLN A 51 23.37 3.69 27.65
N VAL A 52 24.29 3.49 28.60
CA VAL A 52 24.05 2.58 29.71
C VAL A 52 23.97 3.33 31.02
N TYR A 53 22.85 3.19 31.72
CA TYR A 53 22.66 3.74 33.06
C TYR A 53 23.14 2.74 34.13
N VAL A 54 24.11 3.16 34.95
CA VAL A 54 24.61 2.42 36.10
C VAL A 54 24.59 3.35 37.31
N ARG A 55 23.73 3.04 38.29
CA ARG A 55 23.38 3.94 39.39
C ARG A 55 24.59 4.53 40.13
N GLU A 56 25.59 3.70 40.46
CA GLU A 56 26.76 4.15 41.22
C GLU A 56 27.75 5.03 40.42
N LEU A 57 27.57 5.16 39.11
CA LEU A 57 28.42 5.98 38.23
C LEU A 57 27.76 7.31 37.85
N GLU A 58 26.44 7.42 38.01
CA GLU A 58 25.63 8.55 37.54
C GLU A 58 25.23 9.52 38.67
N GLY A 59 25.72 9.31 39.90
CA GLY A 59 25.32 10.07 41.08
C GLY A 59 25.63 11.56 40.98
N THR A 60 24.59 12.39 40.97
CA THR A 60 24.69 13.86 41.14
C THR A 60 23.94 14.29 42.40
N ALA A 61 24.29 15.45 42.98
CA ALA A 61 23.58 15.98 44.13
C ALA A 61 22.18 16.47 43.69
N GLY A 62 21.13 15.71 44.02
CA GLY A 62 19.74 16.01 43.67
C GLY A 62 18.87 16.39 44.87
N THR A 63 17.70 17.00 44.58
CA THR A 63 16.69 17.36 45.60
C THR A 63 15.69 16.24 45.89
N GLN A 64 15.74 15.14 45.14
CA GLN A 64 14.86 13.99 45.32
C GLN A 64 15.53 12.89 46.15
N PRO A 65 14.75 12.06 46.86
CA PRO A 65 15.29 10.85 47.47
C PRO A 65 15.93 9.96 46.41
N ILE A 66 17.12 9.42 46.70
CA ILE A 66 17.90 8.52 45.81
C ILE A 66 17.03 7.39 45.25
N THR A 67 16.08 6.88 46.05
CA THR A 67 15.17 5.82 45.64
C THR A 67 14.19 6.19 44.55
N ASN A 68 13.85 7.47 44.39
CA ASN A 68 12.97 7.95 43.33
C ASN A 68 13.78 8.24 42.07
N GLU A 69 14.99 8.76 42.23
CA GLU A 69 15.88 9.14 41.12
C GLU A 69 16.21 7.95 40.20
N TYR A 70 16.68 6.82 40.74
CA TYR A 70 17.02 5.67 39.89
C TYR A 70 15.80 4.95 39.32
N LEU A 71 14.64 5.01 39.99
CA LEU A 71 13.40 4.44 39.46
C LEU A 71 12.84 5.30 38.33
N CYS A 72 12.92 6.64 38.43
CA CYS A 72 12.63 7.53 37.31
C CYS A 72 13.61 7.30 36.15
N ALA A 73 14.91 7.12 36.44
CA ALA A 73 15.88 6.80 35.40
C ALA A 73 15.55 5.49 34.67
N LEU A 74 15.09 4.46 35.38
CA LEU A 74 14.62 3.18 34.82
C LEU A 74 13.45 3.38 33.83
N HIS A 75 12.54 4.34 34.09
CA HIS A 75 11.40 4.62 33.21
C HIS A 75 11.84 5.12 31.83
N GLU A 76 13.00 5.75 31.74
CA GLU A 76 13.52 6.27 30.48
C GLU A 76 14.31 5.23 29.68
N GLN A 77 14.51 4.01 30.21
CA GLN A 77 15.33 2.98 29.56
C GLN A 77 14.49 2.11 28.63
N ASP A 78 15.11 1.66 27.53
CA ASP A 78 14.51 0.77 26.53
C ASP A 78 14.60 -0.70 26.98
N ILE A 79 15.73 -1.07 27.60
CA ILE A 79 16.03 -2.44 28.06
C ILE A 79 16.49 -2.42 29.51
N CYS A 80 15.96 -3.32 30.34
CA CYS A 80 16.40 -3.55 31.71
C CYS A 80 17.10 -4.90 31.85
N ILE A 81 18.35 -4.91 32.30
CA ILE A 81 19.18 -6.11 32.43
C ILE A 81 19.35 -6.42 33.91
N PHE A 82 18.97 -7.63 34.31
CA PHE A 82 19.09 -8.13 35.68
C PHE A 82 20.17 -9.20 35.76
N ILE A 83 21.21 -8.94 36.54
CA ILE A 83 22.29 -9.89 36.82
C ILE A 83 22.10 -10.43 38.23
N ILE A 84 21.90 -11.74 38.34
CA ILE A 84 21.54 -12.44 39.58
C ILE A 84 22.49 -13.63 39.77
N ASP A 85 23.26 -13.65 40.85
CA ASP A 85 24.04 -14.83 41.23
C ASP A 85 23.19 -15.76 42.11
N ASN A 86 23.07 -17.02 41.72
CA ASN A 86 22.20 -17.97 42.39
C ASN A 86 22.65 -18.30 43.83
N GLU A 87 23.94 -18.19 44.15
CA GLU A 87 24.42 -18.40 45.51
C GLU A 87 24.16 -17.16 46.37
N ASP A 88 24.39 -15.95 45.83
CA ASP A 88 24.16 -14.70 46.58
C ASP A 88 22.66 -14.45 46.88
N ASP A 89 21.76 -14.91 46.01
CA ASP A 89 20.31 -14.73 46.15
C ASP A 89 19.57 -16.04 46.52
N LYS A 90 20.29 -17.03 47.07
CA LYS A 90 19.76 -18.33 47.48
C LYS A 90 18.70 -18.25 48.57
N GLU A 91 18.89 -17.37 49.54
CA GLU A 91 17.96 -17.17 50.67
C GLU A 91 17.01 -16.00 50.43
N LYS A 92 17.55 -14.84 50.03
CA LYS A 92 16.76 -13.62 49.82
C LYS A 92 17.40 -12.69 48.80
N HIS A 93 16.60 -12.31 47.81
CA HIS A 93 16.94 -11.30 46.81
C HIS A 93 17.27 -9.95 47.43
N ALA A 94 18.21 -9.24 46.83
CA ALA A 94 18.52 -7.86 47.20
C ALA A 94 17.26 -6.97 47.05
N ALA A 95 16.92 -6.24 48.11
CA ALA A 95 15.69 -5.43 48.14
C ALA A 95 15.62 -4.39 47.00
N GLY A 96 16.78 -3.85 46.59
CA GLY A 96 16.90 -2.96 45.43
C GLY A 96 16.50 -3.65 44.13
N VAL A 97 17.07 -4.82 43.85
CA VAL A 97 16.81 -5.61 42.64
C VAL A 97 15.34 -6.03 42.55
N VAL A 98 14.73 -6.46 43.66
CA VAL A 98 13.29 -6.79 43.71
C VAL A 98 12.43 -5.59 43.35
N LYS A 99 12.78 -4.40 43.87
CA LYS A 99 12.05 -3.16 43.60
C LYS A 99 12.18 -2.74 42.14
N GLU A 100 13.39 -2.83 41.58
CA GLU A 100 13.67 -2.52 40.17
C GLU A 100 12.95 -3.49 39.23
N TYR A 101 12.98 -4.79 39.53
CA TYR A 101 12.25 -5.82 38.78
C TYR A 101 10.74 -5.60 38.84
N GLY A 102 10.19 -5.33 40.03
CA GLY A 102 8.77 -5.02 40.19
C GLY A 102 8.33 -3.80 39.38
N GLU A 103 9.16 -2.76 39.36
CA GLU A 103 8.89 -1.54 38.61
C GLU A 103 9.01 -1.73 37.09
N ALA A 104 10.06 -2.42 36.63
CA ALA A 104 10.23 -2.77 35.21
C ALA A 104 9.05 -3.60 34.69
N LYS A 105 8.56 -4.56 35.49
CA LYS A 105 7.38 -5.37 35.18
C LYS A 105 6.11 -4.53 35.13
N ARG A 106 5.90 -3.61 36.09
CA ARG A 106 4.74 -2.69 36.13
C ARG A 106 4.69 -1.76 34.91
N GLN A 107 5.84 -1.42 34.36
CA GLN A 107 6.00 -0.53 33.19
C GLN A 107 6.12 -1.30 31.86
N GLU A 108 5.92 -2.63 31.86
CA GLU A 108 6.05 -3.49 30.68
C GLU A 108 7.38 -3.33 29.92
N LYS A 109 8.47 -3.05 30.66
CA LYS A 109 9.81 -2.88 30.08
C LYS A 109 10.31 -4.18 29.46
N LYS A 110 11.14 -4.06 28.41
CA LYS A 110 11.89 -5.20 27.89
C LYS A 110 12.97 -5.58 28.90
N MET A 111 12.97 -6.85 29.29
CA MET A 111 13.84 -7.35 30.36
C MET A 111 14.71 -8.49 29.85
N MET A 112 15.98 -8.48 30.25
CA MET A 112 16.93 -9.58 30.04
C MET A 112 17.46 -10.05 31.39
N PHE A 113 17.58 -11.37 31.55
CA PHE A 113 18.08 -11.96 32.79
C PHE A 113 19.34 -12.76 32.54
N VAL A 114 20.38 -12.48 33.32
CA VAL A 114 21.60 -13.28 33.37
C VAL A 114 21.72 -13.88 34.78
N PHE A 115 21.61 -15.19 34.87
CA PHE A 115 21.75 -15.93 36.13
C PHE A 115 23.14 -16.57 36.21
N CYS A 116 23.90 -16.32 37.26
CA CYS A 116 25.19 -16.98 37.48
C CYS A 116 25.02 -18.26 38.30
N ASP A 117 25.49 -19.40 37.79
CA ASP A 117 25.44 -20.71 38.48
C ASP A 117 26.79 -21.25 38.95
N GLU A 118 27.83 -20.40 38.95
CA GLU A 118 29.22 -20.76 39.31
C GLU A 118 29.33 -21.52 40.64
N PHE A 119 28.62 -21.06 41.67
CA PHE A 119 28.64 -21.66 43.01
C PHE A 119 27.33 -22.35 43.41
N SER A 120 26.24 -22.13 42.64
CA SER A 120 24.94 -22.72 42.94
C SER A 120 24.06 -22.86 41.70
N LYS A 121 23.50 -24.06 41.52
CA LYS A 121 22.54 -24.36 40.43
C LYS A 121 21.08 -24.22 40.85
N ALA A 122 20.81 -23.84 42.10
CA ALA A 122 19.46 -23.70 42.61
C ALA A 122 18.79 -22.46 41.99
N ASN A 123 17.65 -22.65 41.32
CA ASN A 123 16.89 -21.51 40.77
C ASN A 123 16.42 -20.58 41.89
N THR A 124 16.76 -19.30 41.77
CA THR A 124 16.25 -18.22 42.62
C THR A 124 14.74 -17.98 42.40
N GLN A 125 14.09 -17.23 43.31
CA GLN A 125 12.67 -16.89 43.16
C GLN A 125 12.34 -16.19 41.84
N ILE A 126 13.11 -15.14 41.47
CA ILE A 126 12.95 -14.46 40.17
C ILE A 126 13.14 -15.46 39.02
N ALA A 127 14.17 -16.32 39.07
CA ALA A 127 14.39 -17.33 38.04
C ALA A 127 13.18 -18.27 37.84
N LYS A 128 12.49 -18.65 38.92
CA LYS A 128 11.27 -19.48 38.85
C LYS A 128 10.09 -18.73 38.22
N GLU A 129 10.01 -17.42 38.40
CA GLU A 129 8.96 -16.59 37.79
C GLU A 129 9.18 -16.35 36.29
N VAL A 130 10.44 -16.12 35.88
CA VAL A 130 10.75 -15.67 34.51
C VAL A 130 11.07 -16.81 33.53
N LYS A 131 11.53 -17.97 34.01
CA LYS A 131 11.81 -19.15 33.17
C LYS A 131 10.51 -19.88 32.79
N ASN A 132 9.70 -19.25 31.93
CA ASN A 132 8.52 -19.85 31.31
C ASN A 132 8.53 -19.63 29.79
N PRO A 133 7.82 -20.45 28.98
CA PRO A 133 7.88 -20.39 27.51
C PRO A 133 7.38 -19.07 26.89
N SER A 134 6.67 -18.25 27.66
CA SER A 134 6.12 -16.95 27.25
C SER A 134 6.83 -15.77 27.92
N GLY A 135 7.93 -16.04 28.65
CA GLY A 135 8.66 -15.09 29.47
C GLY A 135 9.85 -14.46 28.75
N PRO A 136 10.52 -13.48 29.39
CA PRO A 136 11.72 -12.85 28.85
C PRO A 136 12.87 -13.85 28.69
N THR A 137 13.74 -13.62 27.70
CA THR A 137 14.90 -14.49 27.43
C THR A 137 15.85 -14.48 28.64
N CYS A 138 16.10 -15.67 29.17
CA CYS A 138 16.99 -15.90 30.31
C CYS A 138 18.23 -16.65 29.84
N ILE A 139 19.42 -16.19 30.25
CA ILE A 139 20.70 -16.84 29.96
C ILE A 139 21.37 -17.19 31.28
N THR A 140 22.02 -18.35 31.33
CA THR A 140 22.81 -18.77 32.49
C THR A 140 24.29 -18.54 32.19
N ALA A 141 25.00 -17.86 33.08
CA ALA A 141 26.44 -17.75 33.11
C ALA A 141 27.03 -18.81 34.07
N HIS A 142 28.07 -19.51 33.64
CA HIS A 142 28.76 -20.56 34.40
C HIS A 142 29.94 -20.06 35.23
N THR A 143 30.42 -18.87 34.91
CA THR A 143 31.41 -18.13 35.71
C THR A 143 30.93 -16.70 35.88
N PHE A 144 31.37 -16.00 36.92
CA PHE A 144 30.98 -14.60 37.11
C PHE A 144 31.65 -13.68 36.07
N ASP A 145 32.84 -14.05 35.60
CA ASP A 145 33.66 -13.25 34.68
C ASP A 145 33.16 -13.24 33.22
N GLU A 146 32.33 -14.21 32.81
CA GLU A 146 31.75 -14.24 31.46
C GLU A 146 30.51 -13.34 31.31
N ILE A 147 29.93 -12.88 32.42
CA ILE A 147 28.70 -12.08 32.44
C ILE A 147 28.79 -10.85 31.52
N PRO A 148 29.87 -10.03 31.54
CA PRO A 148 29.96 -8.87 30.66
C PRO A 148 29.85 -9.22 29.17
N TYR A 149 30.50 -10.31 28.75
CA TYR A 149 30.48 -10.77 27.35
C TYR A 149 29.13 -11.35 26.95
N ILE A 150 28.48 -12.09 27.85
CA ILE A 150 27.12 -12.60 27.63
C ILE A 150 26.16 -11.43 27.44
N VAL A 151 26.20 -10.44 28.33
CA VAL A 151 25.32 -9.27 28.25
C VAL A 151 25.57 -8.49 26.97
N TYR A 152 26.83 -8.18 26.65
CA TYR A 152 27.20 -7.50 25.40
C TYR A 152 26.66 -8.23 24.17
N ASN A 153 26.96 -9.51 24.02
CA ASN A 153 26.52 -10.30 22.88
C ASN A 153 25.00 -10.40 22.80
N SER A 154 24.32 -10.51 23.93
CA SER A 154 22.86 -10.62 23.98
C SER A 154 22.19 -9.34 23.51
N VAL A 155 22.63 -8.18 24.02
CA VAL A 155 22.08 -6.89 23.65
C VAL A 155 22.32 -6.59 22.15
N ILE A 156 23.55 -6.80 21.67
CA ILE A 156 23.88 -6.52 20.27
C ILE A 156 23.16 -7.48 19.32
N ASN A 157 23.10 -8.78 19.64
CA ASN A 157 22.36 -9.73 18.81
C ASN A 157 20.85 -9.49 18.85
N ASP A 158 20.29 -9.05 19.99
CA ASP A 158 18.87 -8.70 20.07
C ASP A 158 18.55 -7.50 19.19
N ILE A 159 19.37 -6.43 19.25
CA ILE A 159 19.26 -5.27 18.35
C ILE A 159 19.33 -5.71 16.87
N ILE A 160 20.31 -6.55 16.52
CA ILE A 160 20.48 -7.07 15.16
C ILE A 160 19.29 -7.94 14.73
N ASN A 161 18.79 -8.81 15.60
CA ASN A 161 17.68 -9.72 15.30
C ASN A 161 16.37 -8.96 15.16
N ILE A 162 16.11 -7.97 16.00
CA ILE A 162 14.97 -7.06 15.86
C ILE A 162 15.05 -6.36 14.50
N TYR A 163 16.23 -5.85 14.12
CA TYR A 163 16.45 -5.22 12.82
C TYR A 163 16.34 -6.19 11.63
N LYS A 164 16.74 -7.46 11.79
CA LYS A 164 16.56 -8.48 10.76
C LYS A 164 15.11 -8.93 10.61
N ASN A 165 14.36 -9.06 11.71
CA ASN A 165 12.96 -9.47 11.72
C ASN A 165 12.05 -8.39 11.11
N TYR A 166 12.17 -7.15 11.57
CA TYR A 166 12.70 -6.11 10.71
C TYR A 166 12.47 -6.16 9.19
N CYS A 167 13.60 -6.40 8.52
CA CYS A 167 13.76 -6.54 7.09
C CYS A 167 13.12 -7.81 6.49
N TYR A 168 12.89 -8.86 7.30
CA TYR A 168 12.42 -10.18 6.84
C TYR A 168 11.41 -10.78 7.83
N PRO A 169 10.16 -10.28 7.88
CA PRO A 169 9.18 -10.80 8.84
C PRO A 169 8.79 -12.24 8.49
N THR A 170 8.85 -13.13 9.49
CA THR A 170 8.34 -14.49 9.38
C THR A 170 6.82 -14.45 9.18
N GLN A 171 6.30 -15.25 8.25
CA GLN A 171 4.91 -15.25 7.74
C GLN A 171 3.76 -15.39 8.77
N GLN A 172 4.06 -15.55 10.07
CA GLN A 172 3.07 -15.87 11.10
C GLN A 172 2.16 -14.69 11.52
N ASP A 173 2.54 -13.44 11.26
CA ASP A 173 1.68 -12.28 11.59
C ASP A 173 0.64 -11.92 10.51
N ILE A 174 0.55 -12.72 9.43
CA ILE A 174 -0.33 -12.44 8.28
C ILE A 174 -1.67 -13.20 8.37
N ASP A 175 -1.80 -14.26 9.15
CA ASP A 175 -3.01 -15.09 9.17
C ASP A 175 -3.91 -14.84 10.39
N LEU A 176 -4.72 -13.77 10.32
CA LEU A 176 -6.05 -13.79 10.93
C LEU A 176 -7.07 -14.15 9.85
N ASN A 177 -7.04 -15.40 9.41
CA ASN A 177 -8.12 -15.98 8.61
C ASN A 177 -9.30 -16.23 9.55
N PHE A 178 -10.31 -15.38 9.48
CA PHE A 178 -11.66 -15.76 9.91
C PHE A 178 -12.20 -16.79 8.90
N GLU A 179 -12.19 -18.07 9.28
CA GLU A 179 -12.98 -19.08 8.58
C GLU A 179 -14.44 -18.98 9.02
N VAL A 180 -15.29 -18.46 8.13
CA VAL A 180 -16.73 -18.70 8.18
C VAL A 180 -17.01 -19.84 7.21
N SER A 181 -17.54 -20.94 7.73
CA SER A 181 -18.03 -22.07 6.94
C SER A 181 -19.27 -21.62 6.17
N ILE A 182 -19.13 -21.44 4.85
CA ILE A 182 -20.26 -21.27 3.94
C ILE A 182 -20.53 -22.64 3.32
N GLN A 183 -21.74 -23.15 3.51
CA GLN A 183 -22.24 -24.34 2.82
C GLN A 183 -22.14 -24.09 1.31
N PRO A 184 -21.54 -25.02 0.53
CA PRO A 184 -21.32 -24.81 -0.88
C PRO A 184 -22.65 -24.94 -1.63
N SER A 185 -23.28 -23.81 -1.94
CA SER A 185 -23.89 -23.72 -3.27
C SER A 185 -22.78 -24.00 -4.27
N GLN A 186 -23.07 -24.73 -5.34
CA GLN A 186 -22.11 -25.12 -6.37
C GLN A 186 -21.56 -23.88 -7.10
N ILE A 187 -20.72 -23.09 -6.44
CA ILE A 187 -19.89 -22.09 -7.06
C ILE A 187 -18.79 -22.90 -7.73
N MET A 188 -18.87 -23.04 -9.06
CA MET A 188 -17.75 -23.56 -9.86
C MET A 188 -16.61 -22.54 -9.81
N LEU A 189 -15.92 -22.55 -8.68
CA LEU A 189 -14.62 -21.93 -8.51
C LEU A 189 -13.59 -22.94 -8.96
N ASN A 190 -12.88 -22.62 -10.04
CA ASN A 190 -11.72 -23.38 -10.46
C ASN A 190 -10.70 -23.47 -9.29
N SER A 191 -9.78 -24.42 -9.36
CA SER A 191 -8.74 -24.62 -8.35
C SER A 191 -7.81 -23.41 -8.16
N ARG A 192 -7.61 -22.58 -9.18
CA ARG A 192 -6.77 -21.36 -9.15
C ARG A 192 -7.41 -20.20 -8.38
N SER A 193 -8.74 -20.13 -8.33
CA SER A 193 -9.49 -19.08 -7.63
C SER A 193 -9.68 -19.40 -6.14
N LYS A 194 -9.55 -20.66 -5.72
CA LYS A 194 -9.83 -21.08 -4.33
C LYS A 194 -8.89 -20.46 -3.29
N ARG A 195 -7.67 -20.05 -3.68
CA ARG A 195 -6.72 -19.30 -2.84
C ARG A 195 -5.79 -18.47 -3.74
N PHE A 196 -6.06 -17.19 -3.96
CA PHE A 196 -5.07 -16.33 -4.61
C PHE A 196 -3.98 -15.99 -3.59
N LYS A 197 -2.75 -16.45 -3.83
CA LYS A 197 -1.57 -15.94 -3.13
C LYS A 197 -0.71 -15.18 -4.13
N LEU A 198 -0.44 -13.91 -3.85
CA LEU A 198 0.36 -13.07 -4.75
C LEU A 198 1.73 -13.66 -5.08
N ASN A 199 2.35 -14.40 -4.15
CA ASN A 199 3.64 -15.08 -4.38
C ASN A 199 3.54 -16.24 -5.41
N GLU A 200 2.33 -16.66 -5.78
CA GLU A 200 2.06 -17.61 -6.87
C GLU A 200 1.93 -16.89 -8.24
N TYR A 201 1.97 -15.56 -8.24
CA TYR A 201 1.89 -14.67 -9.41
C TYR A 201 3.06 -13.66 -9.42
N PRO A 202 4.31 -14.14 -9.48
CA PRO A 202 5.48 -13.28 -9.31
C PRO A 202 5.67 -12.24 -10.43
N ILE A 203 5.16 -12.46 -11.64
CA ILE A 203 5.25 -11.52 -12.76
C ILE A 203 4.24 -10.39 -12.56
N LEU A 204 2.99 -10.72 -12.20
CA LEU A 204 2.02 -9.70 -11.80
C LEU A 204 2.56 -8.91 -10.60
N GLN A 205 3.16 -9.59 -9.62
CA GLN A 205 3.79 -8.93 -8.47
C GLN A 205 4.91 -7.97 -8.88
N ASN A 206 5.75 -8.33 -9.86
CA ASN A 206 6.76 -7.41 -10.40
C ASN A 206 6.12 -6.17 -11.06
N ALA A 207 5.04 -6.36 -11.82
CA ALA A 207 4.30 -5.23 -12.38
C ALA A 207 3.76 -4.30 -11.27
N MET A 208 3.41 -4.83 -10.08
CA MET A 208 3.07 -4.01 -8.91
C MET A 208 4.29 -3.29 -8.32
N ASN A 209 5.39 -4.01 -8.15
CA ASN A 209 6.63 -3.50 -7.56
C ASN A 209 7.19 -2.33 -8.37
N SER A 210 6.98 -2.34 -9.69
CA SER A 210 7.35 -1.22 -10.56
C SER A 210 6.65 0.09 -10.16
N LEU A 211 5.37 0.04 -9.75
CA LEU A 211 4.64 1.22 -9.24
C LEU A 211 5.21 1.75 -7.91
N MET A 212 5.91 0.88 -7.17
CA MET A 212 6.55 1.21 -5.90
C MET A 212 8.03 1.59 -6.05
N GLY A 213 8.58 1.54 -7.27
CA GLY A 213 10.01 1.77 -7.54
C GLY A 213 10.93 0.67 -6.99
N ILE A 214 10.39 -0.54 -6.76
CA ILE A 214 11.14 -1.68 -6.20
C ILE A 214 11.73 -2.51 -7.35
N LYS A 215 13.01 -2.90 -7.23
CA LYS A 215 13.70 -3.73 -8.23
C LYS A 215 13.04 -5.10 -8.37
N GLU A 216 12.77 -5.46 -9.61
CA GLU A 216 12.14 -6.72 -10.02
C GLU A 216 13.11 -7.91 -9.87
N THR A 217 12.57 -9.08 -9.52
CA THR A 217 13.31 -10.36 -9.57
C THR A 217 12.85 -11.15 -10.79
N ALA A 218 13.72 -11.92 -11.45
CA ALA A 218 13.37 -12.70 -12.63
C ALA A 218 12.70 -14.03 -12.23
N PRO A 219 11.37 -14.18 -12.33
CA PRO A 219 10.68 -15.39 -11.91
C PRO A 219 10.56 -16.39 -13.07
N ALA A 220 10.15 -17.61 -12.74
CA ALA A 220 9.73 -18.58 -13.76
C ALA A 220 8.44 -18.11 -14.47
N VAL A 221 8.35 -18.37 -15.76
CA VAL A 221 7.28 -17.86 -16.64
C VAL A 221 6.04 -18.76 -16.55
N ASP A 222 5.05 -18.38 -15.74
CA ASP A 222 3.69 -18.91 -15.89
C ASP A 222 2.95 -18.10 -16.98
N PRO A 223 2.37 -18.75 -18.01
CA PRO A 223 1.69 -18.04 -19.09
C PRO A 223 0.52 -17.18 -18.63
N TYR A 224 -0.23 -17.63 -17.62
CA TYR A 224 -1.41 -16.90 -17.12
C TYR A 224 -1.01 -15.73 -16.22
N ASP A 225 0.04 -15.88 -15.42
CA ASP A 225 0.62 -14.77 -14.65
C ASP A 225 1.20 -13.67 -15.57
N THR A 226 1.95 -14.08 -16.60
CA THR A 226 2.47 -13.16 -17.64
C THR A 226 1.34 -12.37 -18.29
N LEU A 227 0.27 -13.07 -18.64
CA LEU A 227 -0.94 -12.50 -19.21
C LEU A 227 -1.61 -11.50 -18.25
N CYS A 228 -1.76 -11.84 -16.96
CA CYS A 228 -2.32 -10.92 -15.97
C CYS A 228 -1.48 -9.65 -15.86
N ALA A 229 -0.15 -9.77 -15.85
CA ALA A 229 0.77 -8.65 -15.81
C ALA A 229 0.70 -7.78 -17.07
N ASP A 230 0.55 -8.39 -18.25
CA ASP A 230 0.40 -7.69 -19.52
C ASP A 230 -0.92 -6.89 -19.57
N ILE A 231 -2.03 -7.51 -19.18
CA ILE A 231 -3.33 -6.82 -19.11
C ILE A 231 -3.28 -5.70 -18.07
N PHE A 232 -2.67 -5.95 -16.91
CA PHE A 232 -2.49 -4.92 -15.89
C PHE A 232 -1.71 -3.72 -16.44
N SER A 233 -0.55 -3.98 -17.05
CA SER A 233 0.31 -2.93 -17.63
C SER A 233 -0.42 -2.12 -18.70
N PHE A 234 -1.26 -2.78 -19.50
CA PHE A 234 -2.07 -2.12 -20.51
C PHE A 234 -3.20 -1.26 -19.92
N ILE A 235 -3.97 -1.79 -18.97
CA ILE A 235 -5.06 -1.05 -18.30
C ILE A 235 -4.54 0.17 -17.53
N MET A 236 -3.27 0.11 -17.10
CA MET A 236 -2.52 1.19 -16.46
C MET A 236 -1.79 2.10 -17.45
N PHE A 237 -1.96 1.91 -18.76
CA PHE A 237 -1.36 2.68 -19.85
C PHE A 237 0.18 2.76 -19.81
N ARG A 238 0.83 1.67 -19.38
CA ARG A 238 2.31 1.56 -19.29
C ARG A 238 2.95 1.07 -20.57
N CYS A 239 2.21 0.33 -21.38
CA CYS A 239 2.65 -0.18 -22.67
C CYS A 239 1.55 -0.03 -23.72
N ASP A 240 1.95 -0.02 -24.98
CA ASP A 240 1.01 -0.14 -26.09
C ASP A 240 0.43 -1.55 -26.15
N TYR A 241 -0.79 -1.64 -26.68
CA TYR A 241 -1.43 -2.94 -26.82
C TYR A 241 -0.81 -3.79 -27.92
N ASP A 242 -0.38 -5.02 -27.58
CA ASP A 242 0.03 -6.01 -28.57
C ASP A 242 -1.14 -6.95 -28.92
N VAL A 243 -1.69 -6.76 -30.12
CA VAL A 243 -2.80 -7.56 -30.64
C VAL A 243 -2.47 -9.06 -30.70
N ASN A 244 -1.20 -9.44 -30.82
CA ASN A 244 -0.80 -10.85 -30.86
C ASN A 244 -0.98 -11.55 -29.51
N LYS A 245 -0.91 -10.81 -28.40
CA LYS A 245 -1.11 -11.35 -27.04
C LYS A 245 -2.57 -11.73 -26.76
N LEU A 246 -3.53 -11.21 -27.53
CA LEU A 246 -4.96 -11.52 -27.37
C LEU A 246 -5.30 -12.97 -27.68
N LYS A 247 -4.61 -13.58 -28.64
CA LYS A 247 -4.92 -14.96 -28.99
C LYS A 247 -4.53 -15.88 -27.84
N ALA A 248 -3.37 -15.63 -27.24
CA ALA A 248 -2.93 -16.31 -26.03
C ALA A 248 -3.90 -16.04 -24.86
N PHE A 249 -4.43 -14.81 -24.75
CA PHE A 249 -5.44 -14.48 -23.73
C PHE A 249 -6.68 -15.38 -23.84
N GLU A 250 -7.30 -15.46 -25.02
CA GLU A 250 -8.47 -16.31 -25.23
C GLU A 250 -8.16 -17.79 -24.92
N GLU A 251 -7.04 -18.31 -25.42
CA GLU A 251 -6.63 -19.70 -25.19
C GLU A 251 -6.43 -20.02 -23.69
N GLU A 252 -5.86 -19.10 -22.91
CA GLU A 252 -5.71 -19.27 -21.46
C GLU A 252 -7.04 -19.16 -20.72
N ILE A 253 -7.93 -18.22 -21.09
CA ILE A 253 -9.26 -18.10 -20.48
C ILE A 253 -10.10 -19.35 -20.72
N LEU A 254 -10.07 -19.92 -21.92
CA LEU A 254 -10.83 -21.13 -22.23
C LEU A 254 -10.34 -22.37 -21.45
N LYS A 255 -9.07 -22.42 -21.03
CA LYS A 255 -8.55 -23.49 -20.15
C LYS A 255 -9.09 -23.40 -18.72
N ILE A 256 -9.60 -22.24 -18.31
CA ILE A 256 -10.08 -21.98 -16.96
C ILE A 256 -11.53 -22.43 -16.78
N HIS A 257 -12.33 -22.34 -17.85
CA HIS A 257 -13.77 -22.53 -17.81
C HIS A 257 -14.21 -23.82 -18.50
N ASP A 258 -15.35 -24.35 -18.07
CA ASP A 258 -15.96 -25.53 -18.66
C ASP A 258 -16.32 -25.31 -20.13
N GLU A 259 -16.23 -26.38 -20.92
CA GLU A 259 -16.46 -26.34 -22.38
C GLU A 259 -17.84 -25.81 -22.77
N ASN A 260 -18.85 -26.04 -21.93
CA ASN A 260 -20.20 -25.51 -22.13
C ASN A 260 -20.26 -23.97 -22.08
N TYR A 261 -19.30 -23.29 -21.45
CA TYR A 261 -19.24 -21.83 -21.34
C TYR A 261 -18.31 -21.19 -22.39
N HIS A 262 -17.60 -21.98 -23.20
CA HIS A 262 -16.57 -21.48 -24.11
C HIS A 262 -17.08 -20.43 -25.09
N GLU A 263 -18.27 -20.61 -25.65
CA GLU A 263 -18.84 -19.63 -26.60
C GLU A 263 -19.10 -18.27 -25.93
N VAL A 264 -19.56 -18.26 -24.66
CA VAL A 264 -19.73 -17.02 -23.88
C VAL A 264 -18.38 -16.32 -23.70
N PHE A 265 -17.34 -17.06 -23.28
CA PHE A 265 -16.02 -16.49 -23.02
C PHE A 265 -15.27 -16.06 -24.27
N LYS A 266 -15.48 -16.71 -25.43
CA LYS A 266 -14.96 -16.23 -26.73
C LYS A 266 -15.55 -14.87 -27.07
N LYS A 267 -16.86 -14.69 -26.89
CA LYS A 267 -17.55 -13.41 -27.13
C LYS A 267 -17.09 -12.34 -26.16
N ARG A 268 -17.02 -12.63 -24.85
CA ARG A 268 -16.48 -11.69 -23.84
C ARG A 268 -15.03 -11.29 -24.12
N THR A 269 -14.17 -12.24 -24.47
CA THR A 269 -12.76 -11.97 -24.81
C THR A 269 -12.65 -11.10 -26.06
N SER A 270 -13.47 -11.38 -27.07
CA SER A 270 -13.55 -10.55 -28.27
C SER A 270 -14.08 -9.15 -27.98
N ALA A 271 -15.06 -9.01 -27.10
CA ALA A 271 -15.57 -7.71 -26.65
C ALA A 271 -14.48 -6.91 -25.94
N PHE A 272 -13.79 -7.53 -24.98
CA PHE A 272 -12.68 -6.91 -24.27
C PHE A 272 -11.57 -6.46 -25.23
N LYS A 273 -11.21 -7.28 -26.23
CA LYS A 273 -10.30 -6.87 -27.31
C LYS A 273 -10.73 -5.54 -27.97
N HIS A 274 -12.00 -5.44 -28.35
CA HIS A 274 -12.52 -4.23 -29.00
C HIS A 274 -12.49 -3.03 -28.04
N TYR A 275 -12.79 -3.25 -26.75
CA TYR A 275 -12.61 -2.24 -25.73
C TYR A 275 -11.15 -1.74 -25.66
N LEU A 276 -10.15 -2.64 -25.64
CA LEU A 276 -8.73 -2.25 -25.58
C LEU A 276 -8.26 -1.51 -26.84
N LEU A 277 -8.93 -1.70 -27.97
CA LEU A 277 -8.67 -0.98 -29.22
C LEU A 277 -9.44 0.35 -29.33
N GLY A 278 -10.27 0.69 -28.33
CA GLY A 278 -11.09 1.90 -28.33
C GLY A 278 -12.40 1.78 -29.11
N ASP A 279 -12.75 0.59 -29.59
CA ASP A 279 -13.97 0.30 -30.35
C ASP A 279 -15.10 -0.14 -29.40
N LYS A 280 -15.77 0.84 -28.79
CA LYS A 280 -16.80 0.59 -27.77
C LYS A 280 -18.09 0.03 -28.35
N GLU A 281 -18.49 0.47 -29.54
CA GLU A 281 -19.69 -0.02 -30.22
C GLU A 281 -19.59 -1.53 -30.46
N LYS A 282 -18.47 -1.98 -31.03
CA LYS A 282 -18.28 -3.41 -31.25
C LYS A 282 -18.05 -4.20 -29.96
N CYS A 283 -17.46 -3.57 -28.94
CA CYS A 283 -17.42 -4.15 -27.60
C CYS A 283 -18.84 -4.39 -27.07
N TYR A 284 -19.72 -3.42 -27.20
CA TYR A 284 -21.12 -3.50 -26.76
C TYR A 284 -21.87 -4.62 -27.49
N ASP A 285 -21.81 -4.67 -28.83
CA ASP A 285 -22.44 -5.71 -29.64
C ASP A 285 -22.01 -7.12 -29.21
N LEU A 286 -20.70 -7.33 -29.01
CA LEU A 286 -20.15 -8.62 -28.62
C LEU A 286 -20.52 -9.01 -27.18
N LEU A 287 -20.70 -8.05 -26.28
CA LEU A 287 -21.22 -8.30 -24.93
C LEU A 287 -22.70 -8.71 -24.97
N GLN A 288 -23.51 -8.13 -25.86
CA GLN A 288 -24.92 -8.54 -26.03
C GLN A 288 -25.01 -9.98 -26.55
N GLU A 289 -24.14 -10.34 -27.49
CA GLU A 289 -24.02 -11.72 -27.97
C GLU A 289 -23.57 -12.67 -26.84
N ALA A 290 -22.61 -12.24 -26.01
CA ALA A 290 -22.14 -13.02 -24.87
C ALA A 290 -23.26 -13.27 -23.85
N HIS A 291 -24.03 -12.24 -23.51
CA HIS A 291 -25.20 -12.33 -22.62
C HIS A 291 -26.26 -13.29 -23.19
N SER A 292 -26.64 -13.12 -24.46
CA SER A 292 -27.60 -14.03 -25.13
C SER A 292 -27.14 -15.49 -25.07
N LYS A 293 -25.84 -15.75 -25.26
CA LYS A 293 -25.28 -17.11 -25.13
C LYS A 293 -25.27 -17.64 -23.71
N ALA A 294 -25.09 -16.77 -22.72
CA ALA A 294 -25.16 -17.17 -21.32
C ALA A 294 -26.58 -17.59 -20.92
N GLU A 295 -27.62 -16.88 -21.40
CA GLU A 295 -29.02 -17.21 -21.14
C GLU A 295 -29.47 -18.56 -21.75
N GLU A 296 -28.88 -18.95 -22.89
CA GLU A 296 -29.13 -20.25 -23.51
C GLU A 296 -28.67 -21.44 -22.64
N ILE A 297 -27.78 -21.21 -21.65
CA ILE A 297 -27.14 -22.26 -20.85
C ILE A 297 -27.77 -22.31 -19.46
N SER A 298 -28.61 -23.30 -19.20
CA SER A 298 -29.35 -23.44 -17.92
C SER A 298 -28.48 -23.60 -16.68
N THR A 299 -27.23 -24.07 -16.84
CA THR A 299 -26.27 -24.22 -15.73
C THR A 299 -25.37 -23.01 -15.54
N PHE A 300 -25.52 -21.95 -16.35
CA PHE A 300 -24.65 -20.78 -16.28
C PHE A 300 -24.82 -20.06 -14.94
N PRO A 301 -23.73 -19.76 -14.22
CA PRO A 301 -23.84 -19.12 -12.91
C PRO A 301 -24.48 -17.72 -13.02
N ASN A 302 -25.56 -17.50 -12.27
CA ASN A 302 -26.31 -16.23 -12.33
C ASN A 302 -25.46 -15.01 -11.93
N TRP A 303 -24.52 -15.14 -10.98
CA TRP A 303 -23.59 -14.06 -10.65
C TRP A 303 -22.71 -13.64 -11.84
N LEU A 304 -22.35 -14.58 -12.73
CA LEU A 304 -21.53 -14.30 -13.91
C LEU A 304 -22.39 -13.67 -15.03
N LEU A 305 -23.67 -14.04 -15.10
CA LEU A 305 -24.64 -13.38 -16.00
C LEU A 305 -24.84 -11.91 -15.59
N LEU A 306 -25.03 -11.66 -14.29
CA LEU A 306 -25.13 -10.31 -13.72
C LEU A 306 -23.85 -9.49 -13.98
N ASP A 307 -22.68 -10.11 -13.94
CA ASP A 307 -21.41 -9.46 -14.28
C ASP A 307 -21.34 -9.02 -15.76
N ILE A 308 -21.87 -9.82 -16.71
CA ILE A 308 -22.00 -9.40 -18.12
C ILE A 308 -22.95 -8.19 -18.25
N LEU A 309 -24.08 -8.21 -17.54
CA LEU A 309 -25.04 -7.10 -17.55
C LEU A 309 -24.44 -5.79 -17.00
N ILE A 310 -23.57 -5.89 -15.99
CA ILE A 310 -22.86 -4.73 -15.46
C ILE A 310 -21.89 -4.17 -16.49
N ASP A 311 -21.14 -5.03 -17.21
CA ASP A 311 -20.29 -4.61 -18.32
C ASP A 311 -21.12 -3.91 -19.41
N LEU A 312 -22.25 -4.50 -19.83
CA LEU A 312 -23.15 -3.91 -20.82
C LEU A 312 -23.62 -2.52 -20.41
N ARG A 313 -24.18 -2.38 -19.20
CA ARG A 313 -24.66 -1.09 -18.68
C ARG A 313 -23.55 -0.04 -18.67
N ASN A 314 -22.36 -0.39 -18.19
CA ASN A 314 -21.27 0.57 -18.06
C ASN A 314 -20.69 0.99 -19.41
N ILE A 315 -20.62 0.08 -20.39
CA ILE A 315 -20.21 0.41 -21.76
C ILE A 315 -21.28 1.27 -22.45
N GLU A 316 -22.57 0.95 -22.28
CA GLU A 316 -23.70 1.75 -22.77
C GLU A 316 -23.64 3.19 -22.25
N ASP A 317 -23.48 3.34 -20.93
CA ASP A 317 -23.30 4.64 -20.28
C ASP A 317 -22.07 5.39 -20.81
N SER A 318 -21.00 4.67 -21.15
CA SER A 318 -19.78 5.25 -21.70
C SER A 318 -20.00 5.80 -23.11
N ILE A 319 -20.68 5.04 -23.97
CA ILE A 319 -21.02 5.44 -25.35
C ILE A 319 -21.97 6.64 -25.35
N ALA A 320 -23.00 6.62 -24.51
CA ALA A 320 -23.95 7.72 -24.39
C ALA A 320 -23.26 9.01 -23.93
N LYS A 321 -22.35 8.94 -22.95
CA LYS A 321 -21.57 10.10 -22.49
C LYS A 321 -20.75 10.74 -23.61
N GLU A 322 -20.10 9.94 -24.45
CA GLU A 322 -19.34 10.44 -25.62
C GLU A 322 -20.27 11.11 -26.64
N SER A 323 -21.44 10.53 -26.86
CA SER A 323 -22.46 11.09 -27.78
C SER A 323 -23.23 12.30 -27.22
N ASN A 324 -22.96 12.76 -26.00
CA ASN A 324 -23.77 13.74 -25.24
C ASN A 324 -25.24 13.32 -25.05
N GLU A 325 -25.48 12.01 -24.98
CA GLU A 325 -26.79 11.42 -24.76
C GLU A 325 -26.98 11.06 -23.29
N PHE A 326 -28.22 11.14 -22.82
CA PHE A 326 -28.58 10.76 -21.45
C PHE A 326 -29.51 9.56 -21.50
N ILE A 327 -29.07 8.44 -20.92
CA ILE A 327 -29.88 7.24 -20.78
C ILE A 327 -30.78 7.41 -19.56
N ILE A 328 -32.08 7.57 -19.79
CA ILE A 328 -33.07 7.70 -18.71
C ILE A 328 -33.26 6.35 -18.00
N GLU A 329 -33.26 5.26 -18.76
CA GLU A 329 -33.51 3.93 -18.20
C GLU A 329 -32.82 2.84 -19.04
N SER A 330 -31.67 2.35 -18.56
CA SER A 330 -30.93 1.27 -19.22
C SER A 330 -31.70 -0.05 -19.13
N PRO A 331 -31.88 -0.79 -20.24
CA PRO A 331 -32.53 -2.10 -20.22
C PRO A 331 -31.77 -3.10 -19.34
N TRP A 332 -30.43 -3.02 -19.33
CA TRP A 332 -29.56 -3.87 -18.53
C TRP A 332 -29.73 -3.61 -17.03
N GLN A 333 -29.91 -2.34 -16.64
CA GLN A 333 -30.19 -1.99 -15.24
C GLN A 333 -31.55 -2.52 -14.78
N LYS A 334 -32.57 -2.54 -15.64
CA LYS A 334 -33.87 -3.16 -15.32
C LYS A 334 -33.72 -4.65 -15.08
N GLU A 335 -32.99 -5.33 -15.95
CA GLU A 335 -32.76 -6.77 -15.86
C GLU A 335 -32.04 -7.12 -14.56
N ILE A 336 -30.98 -6.38 -14.21
CA ILE A 336 -30.27 -6.52 -12.93
C ILE A 336 -31.23 -6.36 -11.74
N LEU A 337 -32.09 -5.35 -11.75
CA LEU A 337 -33.04 -5.09 -10.65
C LEU A 337 -34.18 -6.11 -10.58
N SER A 338 -34.52 -6.75 -11.71
CA SER A 338 -35.56 -7.77 -11.78
C SER A 338 -35.08 -9.16 -11.37
N ASN A 339 -33.76 -9.36 -11.25
CA ASN A 339 -33.18 -10.64 -10.85
C ASN A 339 -33.51 -10.97 -9.38
N SER A 340 -33.77 -12.25 -9.10
CA SER A 340 -34.08 -12.72 -7.75
C SER A 340 -32.86 -12.76 -6.83
N GLU A 341 -31.66 -12.84 -7.39
CA GLU A 341 -30.41 -12.80 -6.64
C GLU A 341 -29.82 -11.38 -6.65
N THR A 342 -29.19 -11.01 -5.54
CA THR A 342 -28.44 -9.75 -5.47
C THR A 342 -27.14 -9.87 -6.24
N VAL A 343 -26.71 -8.77 -6.87
CA VAL A 343 -25.37 -8.64 -7.45
C VAL A 343 -24.34 -8.94 -6.36
N TYR A 344 -23.74 -10.13 -6.43
CA TYR A 344 -22.74 -10.59 -5.48
C TYR A 344 -21.72 -11.44 -6.24
N TYR A 345 -20.46 -11.01 -6.20
CA TYR A 345 -19.34 -11.69 -6.80
C TYR A 345 -18.48 -12.27 -5.67
N PRO A 346 -18.70 -13.53 -5.25
CA PRO A 346 -18.32 -13.98 -3.91
C PRO A 346 -16.84 -13.82 -3.55
N LEU A 347 -15.94 -14.19 -4.45
CA LEU A 347 -14.51 -14.05 -4.21
C LEU A 347 -14.02 -12.64 -4.46
N LEU A 348 -14.45 -12.02 -5.55
CA LEU A 348 -14.00 -10.68 -5.91
C LEU A 348 -14.38 -9.69 -4.82
N ASP A 349 -15.64 -9.69 -4.39
CA ASP A 349 -16.17 -8.79 -3.36
C ASP A 349 -15.42 -8.95 -2.04
N ARG A 350 -15.06 -10.19 -1.66
CA ARG A 350 -14.21 -10.45 -0.48
C ARG A 350 -12.84 -9.77 -0.60
N TYR A 351 -12.18 -9.87 -1.75
CA TYR A 351 -10.88 -9.22 -1.94
C TYR A 351 -11.01 -7.69 -2.03
N VAL A 352 -12.07 -7.18 -2.63
CA VAL A 352 -12.38 -5.74 -2.62
C VAL A 352 -12.62 -5.23 -1.20
N GLU A 353 -13.39 -5.95 -0.40
CA GLU A 353 -13.63 -5.59 1.00
C GLU A 353 -12.33 -5.64 1.81
N ASN A 354 -11.51 -6.69 1.62
CA ASN A 354 -10.21 -6.81 2.27
C ASN A 354 -9.25 -5.68 1.89
N HIS A 355 -9.28 -5.22 0.64
CA HIS A 355 -8.50 -4.08 0.17
C HIS A 355 -8.85 -2.81 0.92
N TYR A 356 -10.13 -2.45 1.00
CA TYR A 356 -10.53 -1.25 1.72
C TYR A 356 -10.34 -1.38 3.24
N LYS A 357 -10.54 -2.57 3.82
CA LYS A 357 -10.21 -2.85 5.22
C LYS A 357 -8.72 -2.69 5.51
N SER A 358 -7.82 -3.07 4.59
CA SER A 358 -6.37 -2.91 4.79
C SER A 358 -5.97 -1.43 4.79
N ILE A 359 -6.53 -0.63 3.86
CA ILE A 359 -6.36 0.83 3.82
C ILE A 359 -6.85 1.48 5.12
N ASP A 360 -8.06 1.15 5.53
CA ASP A 360 -8.68 1.71 6.74
C ASP A 360 -7.89 1.32 8.01
N LYS A 361 -7.42 0.07 8.10
CA LYS A 361 -6.52 -0.37 9.17
C LYS A 361 -5.18 0.36 9.14
N PHE A 362 -4.64 0.62 7.96
CA PHE A 362 -3.39 1.36 7.77
C PHE A 362 -3.52 2.80 8.26
N LEU A 363 -4.57 3.51 7.83
CA LEU A 363 -4.84 4.89 8.24
C LEU A 363 -5.06 4.99 9.76
N ARG A 364 -5.95 4.17 10.34
CA ARG A 364 -6.24 4.20 11.78
C ARG A 364 -5.03 3.92 12.65
N LYS A 365 -4.17 2.98 12.24
CA LYS A 365 -2.93 2.68 12.96
C LYS A 365 -2.05 3.93 13.07
N HIS A 366 -1.94 4.69 11.99
CA HIS A 366 -1.15 5.91 11.94
C HIS A 366 -1.80 7.09 12.68
N GLU A 367 -3.14 7.15 12.78
CA GLU A 367 -3.82 8.15 13.61
C GLU A 367 -3.51 7.99 15.11
N THR A 368 -3.29 6.75 15.56
CA THR A 368 -2.98 6.41 16.96
C THR A 368 -1.48 6.35 17.25
N ASP A 369 -0.63 6.60 16.26
CA ASP A 369 0.81 6.48 16.43
C ASP A 369 1.34 7.58 17.36
N SER A 370 2.22 7.16 18.28
CA SER A 370 3.01 8.10 19.06
C SER A 370 3.91 8.90 18.10
N PRO A 371 4.24 10.18 18.40
CA PRO A 371 5.15 10.99 17.59
C PRO A 371 6.54 10.36 17.33
N TYR A 372 6.89 9.30 18.05
CA TYR A 372 8.15 8.57 17.94
C TYR A 372 8.04 7.24 17.18
N THR A 373 6.85 6.88 16.70
CA THR A 373 6.62 5.61 16.00
C THR A 373 6.99 5.74 14.52
N THR A 374 8.10 5.11 14.12
CA THR A 374 8.46 4.92 12.71
C THR A 374 8.02 3.51 12.27
N ARG A 375 6.98 3.43 11.43
CA ARG A 375 6.63 2.19 10.70
C ARG A 375 7.29 2.30 9.32
N LEU A 376 8.11 1.34 8.87
CA LEU A 376 8.52 1.32 7.46
C LEU A 376 8.19 0.03 6.68
N GLY A 377 8.13 0.18 5.36
CA GLY A 377 8.05 -0.85 4.31
C GLY A 377 6.80 -1.72 4.28
N ASN A 378 6.76 -2.79 5.09
CA ASN A 378 5.97 -4.00 4.83
C ASN A 378 4.44 -3.81 4.93
N GLN A 379 3.96 -2.72 5.55
CA GLN A 379 2.53 -2.40 5.58
C GLN A 379 2.03 -1.88 4.23
N VAL A 380 2.90 -1.29 3.42
CA VAL A 380 2.53 -0.72 2.12
C VAL A 380 2.22 -1.86 1.13
N ASP A 381 3.02 -2.92 1.09
CA ASP A 381 2.75 -4.10 0.23
C ASP A 381 1.39 -4.74 0.53
N SER A 382 0.97 -4.71 1.80
CA SER A 382 -0.32 -5.25 2.24
C SER A 382 -1.53 -4.43 1.74
N LEU A 383 -1.33 -3.16 1.38
CA LEU A 383 -2.37 -2.30 0.80
C LEU A 383 -2.78 -2.77 -0.60
N PHE A 384 -1.89 -3.47 -1.29
CA PHE A 384 -2.08 -3.78 -2.70
C PHE A 384 -2.49 -5.22 -2.95
N LYS A 385 -2.06 -6.15 -2.09
CA LYS A 385 -2.25 -7.60 -2.29
C LYS A 385 -3.70 -7.99 -2.63
N SER A 386 -4.68 -7.43 -1.93
CA SER A 386 -6.10 -7.73 -2.17
C SER A 386 -6.66 -7.02 -3.41
N CYS A 387 -6.19 -5.82 -3.75
CA CYS A 387 -6.51 -5.17 -5.02
C CYS A 387 -6.11 -6.05 -6.22
N PHE A 388 -4.90 -6.59 -6.19
CA PHE A 388 -4.38 -7.42 -7.27
C PHE A 388 -5.02 -8.81 -7.34
N ALA A 389 -5.39 -9.38 -6.20
CA ALA A 389 -6.20 -10.59 -6.16
C ALA A 389 -7.58 -10.39 -6.84
N ALA A 390 -8.25 -9.28 -6.52
CA ALA A 390 -9.52 -8.91 -7.15
C ALA A 390 -9.34 -8.72 -8.68
N PHE A 391 -8.25 -8.08 -9.08
CA PHE A 391 -7.91 -7.91 -10.49
C PHE A 391 -7.70 -9.25 -11.22
N ALA A 392 -6.90 -10.16 -10.67
CA ALA A 392 -6.66 -11.48 -11.28
C ALA A 392 -7.96 -12.30 -11.42
N ILE A 393 -8.89 -12.18 -10.47
CA ILE A 393 -10.22 -12.79 -10.55
C ILE A 393 -11.06 -12.16 -11.65
N ALA A 394 -11.02 -10.83 -11.79
CA ALA A 394 -11.69 -10.12 -12.87
C ALA A 394 -11.15 -10.56 -14.24
N VAL A 395 -9.83 -10.71 -14.39
CA VAL A 395 -9.18 -11.24 -15.60
C VAL A 395 -9.66 -12.66 -15.89
N SER A 396 -9.67 -13.56 -14.91
CA SER A 396 -10.13 -14.96 -15.08
C SER A 396 -11.54 -15.04 -15.66
N ASN A 397 -12.40 -14.05 -15.38
CA ASN A 397 -13.80 -14.05 -15.80
C ASN A 397 -14.09 -13.01 -16.89
N VAL A 398 -13.05 -12.35 -17.40
CA VAL A 398 -13.15 -11.31 -18.45
C VAL A 398 -14.19 -10.24 -18.10
N SER A 399 -14.21 -9.83 -16.82
CA SER A 399 -15.07 -8.75 -16.31
C SER A 399 -14.41 -7.41 -16.61
N ILE A 400 -14.88 -6.72 -17.65
CA ILE A 400 -14.27 -5.49 -18.15
C ILE A 400 -14.31 -4.42 -17.07
N THR A 401 -15.49 -4.22 -16.48
CA THR A 401 -15.72 -3.27 -15.39
C THR A 401 -14.78 -3.55 -14.22
N GLN A 402 -14.73 -4.80 -13.75
CA GLN A 402 -13.96 -5.11 -12.54
C GLN A 402 -12.45 -5.05 -12.75
N MET A 403 -11.98 -5.33 -13.97
CA MET A 403 -10.59 -5.10 -14.36
C MET A 403 -10.24 -3.61 -14.32
N LEU A 404 -11.13 -2.73 -14.80
CA LEU A 404 -10.92 -1.27 -14.78
C LEU A 404 -10.97 -0.68 -13.36
N CYS A 405 -11.82 -1.23 -12.48
CA CYS A 405 -11.90 -0.83 -11.07
C CYS A 405 -10.59 -1.00 -10.28
N VAL A 406 -9.58 -1.68 -10.83
CA VAL A 406 -8.23 -1.70 -10.24
C VAL A 406 -7.67 -0.28 -10.07
N ARG A 407 -7.97 0.65 -10.98
CA ARG A 407 -7.45 2.02 -10.93
C ARG A 407 -8.02 2.80 -9.76
N GLU A 408 -9.32 2.72 -9.53
CA GLU A 408 -9.95 3.33 -8.34
C GLU A 408 -9.39 2.76 -7.02
N ARG A 409 -9.18 1.44 -6.98
CA ARG A 409 -8.58 0.77 -5.81
C ARG A 409 -7.14 1.23 -5.57
N LEU A 410 -6.36 1.43 -6.63
CA LEU A 410 -5.00 1.97 -6.56
C LEU A 410 -4.99 3.44 -6.17
N ILE A 411 -5.91 4.27 -6.68
CA ILE A 411 -6.09 5.66 -6.25
C ILE A 411 -6.30 5.69 -4.73
N ALA A 412 -7.19 4.87 -4.18
CA ALA A 412 -7.43 4.81 -2.74
C ALA A 412 -6.16 4.42 -1.94
N ALA A 413 -5.39 3.44 -2.43
CA ALA A 413 -4.16 2.99 -1.78
C ALA A 413 -3.05 4.06 -1.82
N PHE A 414 -2.79 4.66 -2.99
CA PHE A 414 -1.78 5.72 -3.13
C PHE A 414 -2.17 6.99 -2.37
N SER A 415 -3.45 7.37 -2.37
CA SER A 415 -3.94 8.47 -1.55
C SER A 415 -3.69 8.23 -0.06
N ALA A 416 -3.90 7.00 0.42
CA ALA A 416 -3.59 6.65 1.81
C ALA A 416 -2.09 6.77 2.11
N ILE A 417 -1.23 6.28 1.22
CA ILE A 417 0.24 6.38 1.36
C ILE A 417 0.68 7.84 1.42
N CYS A 418 0.26 8.66 0.45
CA CYS A 418 0.64 10.07 0.34
C CYS A 418 0.11 10.94 1.48
N ARG A 419 -0.95 10.48 2.18
CA ARG A 419 -1.50 11.15 3.36
C ARG A 419 -0.65 10.93 4.61
N ILE A 420 0.00 9.77 4.71
CA ILE A 420 0.81 9.39 5.88
C ILE A 420 2.28 9.74 5.67
N TYR A 421 2.79 9.53 4.45
CA TYR A 421 4.21 9.68 4.12
C TYR A 421 4.42 10.78 3.09
N ASN A 422 5.59 11.45 3.17
CA ASN A 422 6.12 12.20 2.05
C ASN A 422 6.65 11.19 1.02
N ALA A 423 5.87 10.95 -0.03
CA ALA A 423 6.04 9.86 -0.98
C ALA A 423 5.90 10.38 -2.42
N PRO A 424 6.88 11.16 -2.94
CA PRO A 424 6.77 11.83 -4.23
C PRO A 424 6.51 10.89 -5.41
N SER A 425 7.16 9.72 -5.44
CA SER A 425 6.95 8.74 -6.51
C SER A 425 5.51 8.20 -6.51
N GLN A 426 4.98 7.85 -5.35
CA GLN A 426 3.59 7.40 -5.22
C GLN A 426 2.58 8.52 -5.49
N PHE A 427 2.95 9.77 -5.20
CA PHE A 427 2.15 10.92 -5.57
C PHE A 427 2.11 11.11 -7.09
N ALA A 428 3.23 10.98 -7.79
CA ALA A 428 3.25 11.02 -9.26
C ALA A 428 2.37 9.90 -9.87
N GLU A 429 2.40 8.70 -9.30
CA GLU A 429 1.52 7.58 -9.67
C GLU A 429 0.03 7.88 -9.44
N LEU A 430 -0.31 8.46 -8.29
CA LEU A 430 -1.67 8.90 -7.98
C LEU A 430 -2.16 9.95 -8.98
N ILE A 431 -1.33 10.94 -9.31
CA ILE A 431 -1.66 11.99 -10.27
C ILE A 431 -1.84 11.41 -11.67
N CYS A 432 -0.96 10.48 -12.08
CA CYS A 432 -1.10 9.74 -13.34
C CYS A 432 -2.47 9.08 -13.43
N LEU A 433 -2.84 8.28 -12.42
CA LEU A 433 -4.13 7.59 -12.35
C LEU A 433 -5.32 8.55 -12.41
N LEU A 434 -5.31 9.63 -11.62
CA LEU A 434 -6.40 10.62 -11.58
C LEU A 434 -6.58 11.34 -12.92
N ILE A 435 -5.48 11.65 -13.62
CA ILE A 435 -5.50 12.25 -14.96
C ILE A 435 -6.03 11.25 -15.98
N THR A 436 -5.53 10.01 -15.97
CA THR A 436 -5.97 8.99 -16.91
C THR A 436 -7.43 8.61 -16.70
N GLU A 437 -7.97 8.66 -15.47
CA GLU A 437 -9.40 8.45 -15.22
C GLU A 437 -10.28 9.64 -15.63
N GLY A 438 -9.69 10.80 -15.94
CA GLY A 438 -10.44 12.00 -16.29
C GLY A 438 -11.14 12.67 -15.11
N ASN A 439 -10.74 12.42 -13.86
CA ASN A 439 -11.40 12.97 -12.68
C ASN A 439 -10.77 14.31 -12.24
N ASP A 440 -10.96 15.36 -13.04
CA ASP A 440 -10.39 16.70 -12.80
C ASP A 440 -10.74 17.28 -11.41
N LYS A 441 -11.98 17.08 -10.96
CA LYS A 441 -12.44 17.58 -9.66
C LYS A 441 -11.70 16.92 -8.51
N ASP A 442 -11.56 15.61 -8.53
CA ASP A 442 -10.84 14.92 -7.46
C ASP A 442 -9.33 15.09 -7.61
N LEU A 443 -8.78 15.21 -8.83
CA LEU A 443 -7.38 15.59 -9.06
C LEU A 443 -7.04 16.88 -8.31
N LYS A 444 -7.82 17.94 -8.52
CA LYS A 444 -7.60 19.22 -7.83
C LYS A 444 -7.64 19.07 -6.30
N LYS A 445 -8.61 18.32 -5.75
CA LYS A 445 -8.68 18.06 -4.31
C LYS A 445 -7.44 17.34 -3.78
N HIS A 446 -6.91 16.36 -4.53
CA HIS A 446 -5.70 15.64 -4.11
C HIS A 446 -4.45 16.52 -4.20
N ILE A 447 -4.32 17.35 -5.24
CA ILE A 447 -3.25 18.35 -5.34
C ILE A 447 -3.32 19.32 -4.15
N ASP A 448 -4.51 19.86 -3.87
CA ASP A 448 -4.72 20.84 -2.79
C ASP A 448 -4.52 20.23 -1.40
N ALA A 449 -4.85 18.94 -1.19
CA ALA A 449 -4.73 18.29 0.11
C ALA A 449 -3.35 17.67 0.35
N LEU A 450 -2.73 17.07 -0.68
CA LEU A 450 -1.53 16.23 -0.56
C LEU A 450 -0.29 16.90 -1.18
N GLY A 451 -0.47 17.86 -2.09
CA GLY A 451 0.62 18.56 -2.75
C GLY A 451 1.43 19.45 -1.80
N TYR A 452 0.76 20.16 -0.88
CA TYR A 452 1.43 21.05 0.10
C TYR A 452 2.29 20.30 1.13
N ALA A 453 2.13 18.98 1.27
CA ALA A 453 2.94 18.14 2.16
C ALA A 453 4.35 17.81 1.61
N GLN A 454 4.94 18.70 0.79
CA GLN A 454 6.24 18.54 0.09
C GLN A 454 6.27 17.53 -1.07
N ASN A 455 5.18 16.82 -1.37
CA ASN A 455 5.13 15.90 -2.51
C ASN A 455 5.24 16.64 -3.85
N ILE A 456 4.53 17.77 -4.01
CA ILE A 456 4.52 18.50 -5.29
C ILE A 456 5.84 19.22 -5.58
N SER A 457 6.60 19.58 -4.54
CA SER A 457 7.92 20.21 -4.72
C SER A 457 8.96 19.28 -5.35
N ALA A 458 8.73 17.96 -5.31
CA ALA A 458 9.58 16.97 -5.95
C ALA A 458 9.08 16.56 -7.35
N PHE A 459 7.87 16.98 -7.74
CA PHE A 459 7.30 16.72 -9.05
C PHE A 459 8.07 17.50 -10.12
N ASN A 460 8.55 16.81 -11.14
CA ASN A 460 9.46 17.39 -12.13
C ASN A 460 9.07 17.04 -13.58
N ALA A 461 9.86 17.52 -14.54
CA ALA A 461 9.60 17.32 -15.97
C ALA A 461 9.57 15.84 -16.40
N PHE A 462 10.34 14.97 -15.74
CA PHE A 462 10.33 13.53 -16.00
C PHE A 462 9.00 12.90 -15.57
N ASP A 463 8.46 13.30 -14.41
CA ASP A 463 7.14 12.84 -13.96
C ASP A 463 6.05 13.30 -14.93
N ALA A 464 6.06 14.58 -15.32
CA ALA A 464 5.12 15.13 -16.30
C ALA A 464 5.20 14.38 -17.63
N ARG A 465 6.41 14.06 -18.10
CA ARG A 465 6.62 13.28 -19.32
C ARG A 465 6.06 11.86 -19.22
N ASN A 466 6.30 11.16 -18.12
CA ASN A 466 5.77 9.80 -17.93
C ASN A 466 4.24 9.78 -17.95
N ILE A 467 3.60 10.79 -17.37
CA ILE A 467 2.14 10.93 -17.42
C ILE A 467 1.67 11.26 -18.83
N LEU A 468 2.36 12.14 -19.56
CA LEU A 468 2.05 12.42 -20.96
C LEU A 468 2.11 11.13 -21.80
N ASP A 469 3.16 10.33 -21.64
CA ASP A 469 3.27 9.04 -22.34
C ASP A 469 2.11 8.10 -21.98
N ALA A 470 1.68 8.03 -20.71
CA ALA A 470 0.51 7.24 -20.32
C ALA A 470 -0.79 7.78 -20.97
N VAL A 471 -1.00 9.10 -20.96
CA VAL A 471 -2.16 9.74 -21.61
C VAL A 471 -2.21 9.43 -23.10
N LEU A 472 -1.07 9.52 -23.80
CA LEU A 472 -1.02 9.24 -25.25
C LEU A 472 -1.34 7.79 -25.60
N ARG A 473 -1.15 6.85 -24.67
CA ARG A 473 -1.49 5.42 -24.83
C ARG A 473 -2.96 5.10 -24.59
N ILE A 474 -3.76 6.03 -24.06
CA ILE A 474 -5.20 5.82 -23.90
C ILE A 474 -5.82 5.56 -25.29
N PRO A 475 -6.47 4.42 -25.55
CA PRO A 475 -6.94 4.08 -26.89
C PRO A 475 -8.20 4.86 -27.28
N GLN A 476 -9.12 5.08 -26.34
CA GLN A 476 -10.36 5.84 -26.58
C GLN A 476 -10.06 7.31 -26.86
N LYS A 477 -10.44 7.79 -28.05
CA LYS A 477 -10.07 9.13 -28.56
C LYS A 477 -10.54 10.26 -27.65
N GLU A 478 -11.82 10.29 -27.30
CA GLU A 478 -12.39 11.37 -26.48
C GLU A 478 -11.83 11.37 -25.06
N HIS A 479 -11.69 10.18 -24.48
CA HIS A 479 -11.07 10.02 -23.16
C HIS A 479 -9.62 10.50 -23.14
N ARG A 480 -8.83 10.12 -24.16
CA ARG A 480 -7.44 10.60 -24.35
C ARG A 480 -7.40 12.12 -24.50
N ALA A 481 -8.31 12.70 -25.28
CA ALA A 481 -8.38 14.14 -25.47
C ALA A 481 -8.68 14.87 -24.15
N TYR A 482 -9.63 14.35 -23.36
CA TYR A 482 -9.99 14.93 -22.07
C TYR A 482 -8.85 14.81 -21.04
N ALA A 483 -8.20 13.64 -20.96
CA ALA A 483 -7.02 13.45 -20.12
C ALA A 483 -5.85 14.35 -20.52
N THR A 484 -5.66 14.59 -21.83
CA THR A 484 -4.66 15.54 -22.36
C THR A 484 -4.94 16.97 -21.90
N ILE A 485 -6.21 17.40 -21.94
CA ILE A 485 -6.63 18.71 -21.46
C ILE A 485 -6.36 18.87 -19.96
N ILE A 486 -6.71 17.86 -19.15
CA ILE A 486 -6.49 17.89 -17.70
C ILE A 486 -4.99 17.96 -17.37
N LEU A 487 -4.17 17.13 -18.04
CA LEU A 487 -2.72 17.15 -17.87
C LEU A 487 -2.14 18.53 -18.22
N PHE A 488 -2.56 19.09 -19.36
CA PHE A 488 -2.12 20.42 -19.79
C PHE A 488 -2.53 21.48 -18.78
N HIS A 489 -3.79 21.48 -18.33
CA HIS A 489 -4.32 22.42 -17.35
C HIS A 489 -3.46 22.52 -16.10
N HIS A 490 -3.20 21.39 -15.42
CA HIS A 490 -2.57 21.40 -14.10
C HIS A 490 -1.04 21.36 -14.16
N PHE A 491 -0.47 20.75 -15.20
CA PHE A 491 0.97 20.43 -15.24
C PHE A 491 1.72 21.03 -16.44
N GLY A 492 1.09 21.88 -17.26
CA GLY A 492 1.73 22.47 -18.43
C GLY A 492 3.06 23.22 -18.14
N TYR A 493 3.19 23.85 -16.97
CA TYR A 493 4.45 24.51 -16.57
C TYR A 493 5.56 23.54 -16.12
N TYR A 494 5.25 22.27 -15.84
CA TYR A 494 6.25 21.30 -15.41
C TYR A 494 7.01 20.66 -16.58
N PHE A 495 6.49 20.76 -17.80
CA PHE A 495 7.13 20.19 -18.98
C PHE A 495 8.41 20.92 -19.38
N SER A 496 9.37 20.15 -19.89
CA SER A 496 10.48 20.69 -20.70
C SER A 496 9.95 21.42 -21.93
N ASP A 497 10.77 22.24 -22.60
CA ASP A 497 10.30 22.96 -23.80
C ASP A 497 9.90 22.00 -24.94
N ASP A 498 10.62 20.89 -25.11
CA ASP A 498 10.32 19.88 -26.13
C ASP A 498 8.99 19.15 -25.80
N ASP A 499 8.79 18.74 -24.55
CA ASP A 499 7.57 18.06 -24.13
C ASP A 499 6.37 19.01 -24.12
N TYR A 500 6.61 20.29 -23.81
CA TYR A 500 5.59 21.34 -23.88
C TYR A 500 5.13 21.55 -25.32
N ALA A 501 6.06 21.57 -26.29
CA ALA A 501 5.72 21.64 -27.70
C ALA A 501 4.88 20.43 -28.15
N LEU A 502 5.22 19.22 -27.67
CA LEU A 502 4.45 18.01 -27.95
C LEU A 502 3.02 18.09 -27.42
N ILE A 503 2.82 18.38 -26.13
CA ILE A 503 1.47 18.47 -25.56
C ILE A 503 0.67 19.61 -26.18
N SER A 504 1.31 20.74 -26.49
CA SER A 504 0.67 21.87 -27.18
C SER A 504 0.20 21.49 -28.60
N SER A 505 0.98 20.69 -29.33
CA SER A 505 0.54 20.13 -30.61
C SER A 505 -0.69 19.24 -30.45
N LYS A 506 -0.79 18.47 -29.37
CA LYS A 506 -1.98 17.65 -29.08
C LYS A 506 -3.20 18.49 -28.73
N ILE A 507 -3.03 19.58 -27.98
CA ILE A 507 -4.10 20.56 -27.76
C ILE A 507 -4.58 21.18 -29.08
N ASN A 508 -3.67 21.52 -29.99
CA ASN A 508 -4.00 22.02 -31.34
C ASN A 508 -4.77 20.99 -32.17
N GLU A 509 -4.39 19.71 -32.12
CA GLU A 509 -5.14 18.62 -32.76
C GLU A 509 -6.58 18.55 -32.23
N ILE A 510 -6.76 18.60 -30.90
CA ILE A 510 -8.08 18.58 -30.25
C ILE A 510 -8.94 19.77 -30.67
N ILE A 511 -8.36 20.97 -30.71
CA ILE A 511 -9.06 22.18 -31.17
C ILE A 511 -9.48 22.06 -32.64
N SER A 512 -8.60 21.52 -33.47
CA SER A 512 -8.87 21.31 -34.91
C SER A 512 -9.99 20.29 -35.12
N ASP A 513 -9.96 19.19 -34.37
CA ASP A 513 -11.00 18.17 -34.38
C ASP A 513 -12.36 18.76 -33.97
N PHE A 514 -12.39 19.54 -32.88
CA PHE A 514 -13.58 20.26 -32.44
C PHE A 514 -14.12 21.22 -33.53
N LEU A 515 -13.25 21.96 -34.21
CA LEU A 515 -13.63 22.85 -35.31
C LEU A 515 -14.18 22.13 -36.55
N ASN A 516 -13.79 20.87 -36.75
CA ASN A 516 -14.28 20.04 -37.84
C ASN A 516 -15.61 19.34 -37.51
N ASN A 517 -16.36 19.86 -36.54
CA ASN A 517 -17.66 19.36 -36.07
C ASN A 517 -17.61 17.98 -35.41
N GLU A 518 -16.49 17.59 -34.81
CA GLU A 518 -16.52 16.49 -33.84
C GLU A 518 -17.35 16.91 -32.61
N LYS A 519 -18.18 15.98 -32.13
CA LYS A 519 -19.05 16.23 -30.99
C LYS A 519 -18.23 16.14 -29.71
N TYR A 520 -18.04 17.29 -29.05
CA TYR A 520 -17.48 17.34 -27.70
C TYR A 520 -18.51 17.88 -26.72
N THR A 521 -18.42 17.44 -25.45
CA THR A 521 -19.35 17.89 -24.41
C THR A 521 -19.09 19.35 -24.00
N LYS A 522 -20.10 20.04 -23.46
CA LYS A 522 -19.90 21.40 -22.92
C LYS A 522 -18.81 21.43 -21.84
N ASN A 523 -18.80 20.43 -20.95
CA ASN A 523 -17.80 20.30 -19.90
C ASN A 523 -16.38 20.17 -20.47
N PHE A 524 -16.25 19.49 -21.62
CA PHE A 524 -14.97 19.35 -22.33
C PHE A 524 -14.46 20.71 -22.81
N ILE A 525 -15.31 21.51 -23.45
CA ILE A 525 -14.95 22.86 -23.94
C ILE A 525 -14.58 23.79 -22.78
N ASP A 526 -15.36 23.74 -21.69
CA ASP A 526 -15.07 24.51 -20.48
C ASP A 526 -13.71 24.11 -19.87
N ALA A 527 -13.38 22.82 -19.87
CA ALA A 527 -12.08 22.33 -19.40
C ALA A 527 -10.93 22.80 -20.29
N LEU A 528 -11.09 22.71 -21.61
CA LEU A 528 -10.09 23.16 -22.60
C LEU A 528 -9.80 24.65 -22.47
N THR A 529 -10.85 25.47 -22.36
CA THR A 529 -10.71 26.93 -22.22
C THR A 529 -9.95 27.29 -20.95
N LYS A 530 -10.26 26.63 -19.82
CA LYS A 530 -9.52 26.83 -18.57
C LYS A 530 -8.06 26.39 -18.71
N ALA A 531 -7.80 25.26 -19.36
CA ALA A 531 -6.44 24.75 -19.56
C ALA A 531 -5.56 25.72 -20.35
N ILE A 532 -6.10 26.33 -21.41
CA ILE A 532 -5.44 27.40 -22.17
C ILE A 532 -5.18 28.62 -21.28
N GLY A 533 -6.17 29.03 -20.49
CA GLY A 533 -6.06 30.17 -19.57
C GLY A 533 -4.95 30.02 -18.54
N GLU A 534 -4.84 28.85 -17.90
CA GLU A 534 -3.78 28.56 -16.93
C GLU A 534 -2.39 28.59 -17.58
N ASN A 535 -2.28 28.14 -18.83
CA ASN A 535 -1.01 28.04 -19.56
C ASN A 535 -0.66 29.25 -20.43
N ILE A 536 -1.42 30.34 -20.34
CA ILE A 536 -1.34 31.50 -21.25
C ILE A 536 0.07 32.09 -21.38
N ARG A 537 0.93 31.96 -20.37
CA ARG A 537 2.29 32.51 -20.38
C ARG A 537 3.29 31.71 -21.22
N ARG A 538 3.01 30.44 -21.53
CA ARG A 538 3.84 29.59 -22.40
C ARG A 538 3.28 29.43 -23.81
N ILE A 539 2.08 29.94 -24.08
CA ILE A 539 1.44 29.90 -25.40
C ILE A 539 1.80 31.17 -26.18
N ASN A 540 2.02 31.05 -27.49
CA ASN A 540 2.22 32.21 -28.35
C ASN A 540 0.97 33.10 -28.36
N ALA A 541 1.15 34.42 -28.26
CA ALA A 541 0.03 35.38 -28.28
C ALA A 541 -0.85 35.25 -29.54
N ASN A 542 -0.27 34.91 -30.69
CA ASN A 542 -1.04 34.70 -31.92
C ASN A 542 -1.93 33.46 -31.81
N ASP A 543 -1.41 32.37 -31.27
CA ASP A 543 -2.18 31.12 -31.08
C ASP A 543 -3.35 31.37 -30.10
N ILE A 544 -3.14 32.15 -29.04
CA ILE A 544 -4.21 32.55 -28.10
C ILE A 544 -5.32 33.32 -28.82
N VAL A 545 -4.95 34.29 -29.67
CA VAL A 545 -5.93 35.06 -30.45
C VAL A 545 -6.69 34.14 -31.40
N ASP A 546 -5.99 33.22 -32.07
CA ASP A 546 -6.60 32.23 -32.96
C ASP A 546 -7.58 31.33 -32.20
N TYR A 547 -7.22 30.82 -31.02
CA TYR A 547 -8.12 30.03 -30.17
C TYR A 547 -9.35 30.82 -29.76
N ILE A 548 -9.21 32.08 -29.33
CA ILE A 548 -10.35 32.92 -28.94
C ILE A 548 -11.27 33.17 -30.14
N ILE A 549 -10.72 33.47 -31.32
CA ILE A 549 -11.50 33.64 -32.56
C ILE A 549 -12.24 32.34 -32.90
N GLN A 550 -11.59 31.20 -32.71
CA GLN A 550 -12.18 29.89 -32.98
C GLN A 550 -13.32 29.57 -32.01
N PHE A 551 -13.15 29.79 -30.70
CA PHE A 551 -14.20 29.58 -29.71
C PHE A 551 -15.37 30.56 -29.85
N THR A 552 -15.12 31.83 -30.20
CA THR A 552 -16.18 32.84 -30.36
C THR A 552 -17.07 32.61 -31.58
N LYS A 553 -16.62 31.87 -32.60
CA LYS A 553 -17.49 31.41 -33.70
C LYS A 553 -18.62 30.48 -33.21
N PHE A 554 -18.52 29.92 -32.00
CA PHE A 554 -19.55 29.07 -31.40
C PHE A 554 -20.59 29.84 -30.58
N ASP A 555 -20.27 31.03 -30.05
CA ASP A 555 -21.23 31.88 -29.30
C ASP A 555 -22.31 32.50 -30.20
N THR A 556 -22.28 32.22 -31.51
CA THR A 556 -23.44 32.45 -32.38
C THR A 556 -24.52 31.40 -32.04
N PRO A 557 -25.67 31.80 -31.48
CA PRO A 557 -26.58 30.87 -30.86
C PRO A 557 -27.18 29.94 -31.92
N TYR A 558 -26.93 28.63 -31.78
CA TYR A 558 -27.80 27.60 -32.32
C TYR A 558 -29.14 27.64 -31.57
N VAL A 559 -29.95 28.66 -31.87
CA VAL A 559 -31.40 28.60 -31.67
C VAL A 559 -31.96 27.66 -32.73
N LYS A 560 -32.31 26.45 -32.32
CA LYS A 560 -33.42 25.58 -32.80
C LYS A 560 -33.18 24.15 -32.26
N GLY A 561 -34.09 23.48 -31.56
CA GLY A 561 -35.51 23.74 -31.36
C GLY A 561 -35.94 23.37 -29.95
N VAL A 562 -36.54 24.35 -29.28
CA VAL A 562 -37.65 24.10 -28.38
C VAL A 562 -38.87 23.91 -29.29
N ASP A 563 -39.15 22.68 -29.69
CA ASP A 563 -40.51 22.23 -29.97
C ASP A 563 -40.78 21.21 -28.86
N ARG A 564 -41.32 21.63 -27.72
CA ARG A 564 -42.75 21.48 -27.41
C ARG A 564 -43.35 20.27 -28.13
N LEU A 565 -43.72 19.24 -27.35
CA LEU A 565 -45.10 18.78 -27.19
C LEU A 565 -45.15 17.61 -26.19
N TYR A 566 -45.90 17.85 -25.12
CA TYR A 566 -46.60 16.97 -24.16
C TYR A 566 -45.98 15.65 -23.70
#